data_AF-A0AAE4C521-F1
#
_entry.id   AF-A0AAE4C521-F1
#
_cell.length_a   1.000
_cell.length_b   1.000
_cell.length_c   1.000
_cell.angle_alpha   90.00
_cell.angle_beta   90.00
_cell.angle_gamma   90.00
#
_symmetry.space_group_name_H-M   'P 1'
#
loop_
_entity.id
_entity.type
_entity.pdbx_description
1 polymer ?
#
loop_
_entity_poly.entity_id
_entity_poly.type
_entity_poly.pdbx_seq_one_letter_code
_entity_poly.pdbx_strand_id
1 'polypeptide(L)'
;MATVMTQGWDLVAVATQSLLNELIGAAYNDNLFPSNVNTSSGGITFDGSFGTPTTNLTPPQSSGTSSMASIEVPISGTLTFSGASHVIPDGSTLLIISNLQYLSVTLDGTDAVRLYLDFTSQYAIFSVSVNPPQGWVAVLNGMVEYYLQQVYKGGSYYLGTVNLEGVPAAVQPVGSIYFAIQANTSNPDSNILALVANTSTGSAGSLNFMGGPALLPSDQNAAMYISNRCILNNMLLPVLATQLNTTASSFTVTGNSSTPYNVSLNTSVNLDGEYNPKLTSMNNYVNNKGQIQSDYGAVGYPVSAFSSLIWINVSGHIYLTPGLSGQTISFNVDAPSGSGSAALSPGGWAIVGALIIATFGTLGACVAAVVAIVVPIVVTQLKFNISLSQVGANIGSASTSFNWPAASIAPLTGVTLPGDLILYIDPQV
;
A
#
# COMPACT_ATOMS: atom_id res chain seq x y z
N MET A 1 5.00 -19.21 6.65
CA MET A 1 3.77 -18.40 6.74
C MET A 1 4.11 -17.08 6.10
N ALA A 2 3.28 -16.57 5.19
CA ALA A 2 3.57 -15.34 4.46
C ALA A 2 3.72 -14.17 5.45
N THR A 3 4.72 -13.31 5.23
CA THR A 3 5.04 -12.22 6.16
C THR A 3 4.17 -11.01 5.84
N VAL A 4 3.32 -10.62 6.78
CA VAL A 4 2.50 -9.40 6.70
C VAL A 4 3.31 -8.25 7.29
N MET A 5 3.58 -7.22 6.49
CA MET A 5 4.38 -6.05 6.85
C MET A 5 3.52 -4.80 7.06
N THR A 6 2.28 -4.76 6.57
CA THR A 6 1.41 -3.59 6.73
C THR A 6 0.79 -3.44 8.13
N GLN A 7 0.99 -4.40 9.03
CA GLN A 7 0.48 -4.38 10.43
C GLN A 7 -1.03 -4.11 10.56
N GLY A 8 -1.81 -4.53 9.55
CA GLY A 8 -3.26 -4.35 9.50
C GLY A 8 -3.75 -3.13 8.73
N TRP A 9 -2.84 -2.27 8.24
CA TRP A 9 -3.17 -1.19 7.31
C TRP A 9 -3.34 -1.71 5.89
N ASP A 10 -4.22 -1.10 5.09
CA ASP A 10 -4.40 -1.52 3.70
C ASP A 10 -3.29 -1.02 2.79
N LEU A 11 -2.85 0.22 2.99
CA LEU A 11 -1.84 0.87 2.19
C LEU A 11 -0.78 1.48 3.10
N VAL A 12 0.49 1.27 2.77
CA VAL A 12 1.63 1.89 3.47
C VAL A 12 2.61 2.41 2.41
N ALA A 13 2.84 3.71 2.37
CA ALA A 13 3.92 4.30 1.59
C ALA A 13 5.09 4.63 2.52
N VAL A 14 6.31 4.27 2.14
CA VAL A 14 7.51 4.51 2.93
C VAL A 14 8.57 5.24 2.11
N ALA A 15 9.30 6.14 2.76
CA ALA A 15 10.47 6.82 2.19
C ALA A 15 11.55 7.01 3.24
N THR A 16 12.80 6.94 2.81
CA THR A 16 13.96 7.29 3.64
C THR A 16 14.04 8.81 3.84
N GLN A 17 14.62 9.22 4.96
CA GLN A 17 14.89 10.64 5.25
C GLN A 17 15.79 11.26 4.19
N SER A 18 16.80 10.53 3.70
CA SER A 18 17.66 10.99 2.60
C SER A 18 16.85 11.38 1.36
N LEU A 19 15.92 10.53 0.92
CA LEU A 19 15.07 10.81 -0.23
C LEU A 19 14.11 11.98 0.05
N LEU A 20 13.49 12.03 1.24
CA LEU A 20 12.64 13.16 1.61
C LEU A 20 13.39 14.49 1.52
N ASN A 21 14.65 14.52 1.96
CA ASN A 21 15.47 15.72 1.93
C ASN A 21 15.83 16.14 0.49
N GLU A 22 16.11 15.18 -0.39
CA GLU A 22 16.30 15.46 -1.83
C GLU A 22 15.03 16.07 -2.45
N LEU A 23 13.89 15.46 -2.17
CA LEU A 23 12.58 15.87 -2.68
C LEU A 23 12.12 17.24 -2.14
N ILE A 24 12.36 17.51 -0.86
CA ILE A 24 12.16 18.83 -0.26
C ILE A 24 13.08 19.87 -0.94
N GLY A 25 14.31 19.49 -1.26
CA GLY A 25 15.25 20.34 -1.97
C GLY A 25 14.75 20.75 -3.36
N ALA A 26 14.11 19.82 -4.07
CA ALA A 26 13.44 20.13 -5.33
C ALA A 26 12.23 21.05 -5.13
N ALA A 27 11.33 20.69 -4.21
CA ALA A 27 10.11 21.43 -3.91
C ALA A 27 10.36 22.84 -3.35
N TYR A 28 11.53 23.09 -2.79
CA TYR A 28 11.95 24.41 -2.34
C TYR A 28 11.93 25.44 -3.49
N ASN A 29 12.31 25.03 -4.70
CA ASN A 29 12.23 25.90 -5.89
C ASN A 29 10.79 26.24 -6.27
N ASP A 30 9.82 25.41 -5.87
CA ASP A 30 8.38 25.63 -6.04
C ASP A 30 7.74 26.35 -4.83
N ASN A 31 8.56 27.01 -4.00
CA ASN A 31 8.15 27.75 -2.81
C ASN A 31 7.47 26.89 -1.73
N LEU A 32 7.82 25.61 -1.62
CA LEU A 32 7.42 24.79 -0.46
C LEU A 32 7.88 25.44 0.86
N PHE A 33 9.06 26.06 0.83
CA PHE A 33 9.61 26.87 1.92
C PHE A 33 10.02 28.27 1.44
N PRO A 34 9.70 29.36 2.18
CA PRO A 34 10.03 30.70 1.73
C PRO A 34 11.54 30.87 1.64
N SER A 35 12.02 31.36 0.51
CA SER A 35 13.45 31.63 0.29
C SER A 35 13.89 32.99 0.81
N ASN A 36 13.01 33.98 0.69
CA ASN A 36 13.24 35.35 1.17
C ASN A 36 12.36 35.62 2.39
N VAL A 37 12.92 36.35 3.35
CA VAL A 37 12.24 36.73 4.59
C VAL A 37 12.38 38.22 4.78
N ASN A 38 11.26 38.92 4.73
CA ASN A 38 11.21 40.32 5.12
C ASN A 38 10.02 40.51 6.06
N THR A 39 10.31 40.75 7.33
CA THR A 39 9.29 40.84 8.37
C THR A 39 9.61 41.97 9.34
N SER A 40 8.56 42.63 9.83
CA SER A 40 8.66 43.73 10.78
C SER A 40 7.55 43.65 11.82
N SER A 41 7.90 43.74 13.10
CA SER A 41 6.93 43.76 14.20
C SER A 41 7.51 44.51 15.40
N GLY A 42 6.73 45.39 16.02
CA GLY A 42 7.13 46.09 17.25
C GLY A 42 8.43 46.89 17.16
N GLY A 43 8.79 47.41 15.97
CA GLY A 43 10.06 48.12 15.75
C GLY A 43 11.29 47.22 15.59
N ILE A 44 11.09 45.90 15.50
CA ILE A 44 12.09 44.92 15.10
C ILE A 44 11.89 44.61 13.62
N THR A 45 12.97 44.54 12.84
CA THR A 45 12.93 44.09 11.44
C THR A 45 13.92 42.97 11.22
N PHE A 46 13.52 41.94 10.48
CA PHE A 46 14.42 40.92 9.96
C PHE A 46 14.30 40.89 8.44
N ASP A 47 15.41 41.16 7.77
CA ASP A 47 15.54 41.12 6.31
C ASP A 47 16.65 40.14 5.97
N GLY A 48 16.31 39.03 5.32
CA GLY A 48 17.21 37.91 5.14
C GLY A 48 16.67 36.84 4.20
N SER A 49 17.35 35.69 4.24
CA SER A 49 17.04 34.55 3.41
C SER A 49 17.13 33.24 4.20
N PHE A 50 16.28 32.29 3.82
CA PHE A 50 16.38 30.90 4.21
C PHE A 50 16.93 30.10 3.04
N GLY A 51 17.91 29.23 3.29
CA GLY A 51 18.37 28.24 2.31
C GLY A 51 17.45 27.03 2.25
N THR A 52 17.87 26.02 1.48
CA THR A 52 17.13 24.77 1.33
C THR A 52 17.01 24.04 2.68
N PRO A 53 15.79 23.73 3.15
CA PRO A 53 15.59 23.04 4.42
C PRO A 53 15.88 21.54 4.30
N THR A 54 16.37 20.93 5.38
CA THR A 54 16.50 19.47 5.53
C THR A 54 15.71 18.98 6.73
N THR A 55 14.97 17.88 6.58
CA THR A 55 14.20 17.23 7.65
C THR A 55 15.05 16.21 8.42
N ASN A 56 14.86 16.20 9.73
CA ASN A 56 15.26 15.12 10.63
C ASN A 56 14.02 14.56 11.31
N LEU A 57 13.74 13.28 11.07
CA LEU A 57 12.57 12.57 11.56
C LEU A 57 12.68 12.14 13.03
N THR A 58 13.89 12.15 13.61
CA THR A 58 14.14 11.72 14.98
C THR A 58 15.01 12.74 15.73
N PRO A 59 14.51 13.97 15.96
CA PRO A 59 15.26 14.98 16.70
C PRO A 59 15.54 14.54 18.14
N PRO A 60 16.58 15.04 18.83
CA PRO A 60 16.92 14.62 20.20
C PRO A 60 15.77 14.74 21.22
N GLN A 61 14.82 15.66 20.99
CA GLN A 61 13.62 15.84 21.81
C GLN A 61 12.50 14.84 21.48
N SER A 62 12.63 13.99 20.45
CA SER A 62 11.68 12.92 20.15
C SER A 62 11.88 11.77 21.15
N SER A 63 11.04 11.72 22.19
CA SER A 63 10.95 10.55 23.08
C SER A 63 9.72 9.70 22.77
N GLY A 64 9.85 8.38 22.61
CA GLY A 64 8.73 7.45 22.41
C GLY A 64 8.17 7.41 20.98
N THR A 65 6.87 7.12 20.81
CA THR A 65 6.12 7.21 19.53
C THR A 65 5.82 8.66 19.15
N SER A 66 6.78 9.57 19.39
CA SER A 66 6.54 11.00 19.30
C SER A 66 6.33 11.42 17.86
N SER A 67 5.23 12.11 17.65
CA SER A 67 4.81 12.77 16.44
C SER A 67 5.71 13.95 16.06
N MET A 68 6.95 14.07 16.55
CA MET A 68 7.78 15.27 16.31
C MET A 68 8.82 15.02 15.21
N ALA A 69 9.04 16.02 14.38
CA ALA A 69 10.17 16.10 13.47
C ALA A 69 10.82 17.46 13.61
N SER A 70 12.03 17.60 13.08
CA SER A 70 12.68 18.90 12.96
C SER A 70 13.07 19.20 11.53
N ILE A 71 13.16 20.48 11.22
CA ILE A 71 13.82 20.97 10.02
C ILE A 71 15.00 21.85 10.40
N GLU A 72 16.08 21.69 9.67
CA GLU A 72 17.27 22.51 9.73
C GLU A 72 17.33 23.36 8.46
N VAL A 73 17.44 24.67 8.63
CA VAL A 73 17.34 25.65 7.56
C VAL A 73 18.55 26.58 7.64
N PRO A 74 19.40 26.65 6.61
CA PRO A 74 20.42 27.69 6.53
C PRO A 74 19.75 29.07 6.59
N ILE A 75 20.28 30.00 7.39
CA ILE A 75 19.71 31.34 7.55
C ILE A 75 20.81 32.39 7.47
N SER A 76 20.54 33.50 6.79
CA SER A 76 21.39 34.68 6.81
C SER A 76 20.56 35.96 6.64
N GLY A 77 21.14 37.11 6.99
CA GLY A 77 20.46 38.39 6.85
C GLY A 77 20.85 39.41 7.90
N THR A 78 19.99 40.39 8.11
CA THR A 78 20.17 41.47 9.10
C THR A 78 18.95 41.60 9.99
N LEU A 79 19.16 41.50 11.30
CA LEU A 79 18.17 41.78 12.33
C LEU A 79 18.41 43.19 12.88
N THR A 80 17.40 44.05 12.82
CA THR A 80 17.46 45.39 13.43
C THR A 80 16.48 45.47 14.59
N PHE A 81 16.97 45.90 15.75
CA PHE A 81 16.18 46.08 16.97
C PHE A 81 16.64 47.32 17.72
N SER A 82 15.69 48.19 18.10
CA SER A 82 15.97 49.42 18.85
C SER A 82 17.02 50.33 18.19
N GLY A 83 17.07 50.36 16.85
CA GLY A 83 18.02 51.17 16.08
C GLY A 83 19.43 50.58 15.96
N ALA A 84 19.71 49.42 16.57
CA ALA A 84 20.92 48.65 16.35
C ALA A 84 20.67 47.54 15.34
N SER A 85 21.65 47.27 14.48
CA SER A 85 21.60 46.17 13.50
C SER A 85 22.64 45.11 13.82
N HIS A 86 22.25 43.86 13.62
CA HIS A 86 23.07 42.69 13.80
C HIS A 86 23.02 41.81 12.55
N VAL A 87 24.18 41.48 12.01
CA VAL A 87 24.30 40.63 10.83
C VAL A 87 24.31 39.17 11.27
N ILE A 88 23.42 38.38 10.67
CA ILE A 88 23.40 36.93 10.81
C ILE A 88 24.26 36.38 9.66
N PRO A 89 25.46 35.85 9.95
CA PRO A 89 26.40 35.46 8.92
C PRO A 89 25.91 34.23 8.15
N ASP A 90 26.38 34.10 6.91
CA ASP A 90 26.22 32.88 6.13
C ASP A 90 26.77 31.66 6.90
N GLY A 91 26.09 30.52 6.78
CA GLY A 91 26.39 29.30 7.54
C GLY A 91 25.70 29.20 8.91
N SER A 92 24.94 30.23 9.32
CA SER A 92 24.05 30.11 10.49
C SER A 92 22.90 29.15 10.17
N THR A 93 22.41 28.43 11.18
CA THR A 93 21.37 27.41 10.99
C THR A 93 20.20 27.63 11.94
N LEU A 94 18.99 27.70 11.39
CA LEU A 94 17.73 27.67 12.12
C LEU A 94 17.27 26.23 12.26
N LEU A 95 17.12 25.75 13.49
CA LEU A 95 16.47 24.50 13.83
C LEU A 95 15.03 24.79 14.27
N ILE A 96 14.07 24.13 13.63
CA ILE A 96 12.66 24.19 14.02
C ILE A 96 12.22 22.78 14.37
N ILE A 97 11.69 22.57 15.56
CA ILE A 97 11.19 21.27 16.02
C ILE A 97 9.71 21.43 16.34
N SER A 98 8.87 20.63 15.71
CA SER A 98 7.44 20.67 16.00
C SER A 98 6.79 19.31 15.82
N ASN A 99 5.52 19.22 16.22
CA ASN A 99 4.69 18.08 15.91
C ASN A 99 4.38 18.02 14.40
N LEU A 100 4.25 16.81 13.92
CA LEU A 100 3.69 16.43 12.65
C LEU A 100 2.18 16.26 12.83
N GLN A 101 1.43 16.83 11.91
CA GLN A 101 -0.03 16.81 11.95
C GLN A 101 -0.61 16.52 10.57
N TYR A 102 -1.83 15.97 10.57
CA TYR A 102 -2.66 15.84 9.38
C TYR A 102 -3.59 17.03 9.19
N LEU A 103 -3.61 17.56 7.98
CA LEU A 103 -4.60 18.57 7.56
C LEU A 103 -5.30 18.07 6.29
N SER A 104 -6.62 18.08 6.34
CA SER A 104 -7.44 17.93 5.14
C SER A 104 -7.30 19.18 4.27
N VAL A 105 -6.98 18.97 3.00
CA VAL A 105 -6.76 20.02 2.00
C VAL A 105 -7.46 19.64 0.71
N THR A 106 -7.76 20.63 -0.12
CA THR A 106 -8.23 20.40 -1.49
C THR A 106 -7.14 20.84 -2.44
N LEU A 107 -6.63 19.91 -3.25
CA LEU A 107 -5.57 20.12 -4.24
C LEU A 107 -6.18 20.00 -5.63
N ASP A 108 -6.12 21.07 -6.41
CA ASP A 108 -6.67 21.12 -7.78
C ASP A 108 -8.12 20.63 -7.90
N GLY A 109 -8.93 20.86 -6.85
CA GLY A 109 -10.33 20.45 -6.79
C GLY A 109 -10.58 19.02 -6.30
N THR A 110 -9.53 18.30 -5.91
CA THR A 110 -9.60 16.95 -5.31
C THR A 110 -9.21 16.95 -3.84
N ASP A 111 -9.94 16.20 -3.03
CA ASP A 111 -9.66 16.10 -1.60
C ASP A 111 -8.42 15.23 -1.30
N ALA A 112 -7.59 15.72 -0.38
CA ALA A 112 -6.36 15.08 0.06
C ALA A 112 -6.09 15.36 1.54
N VAL A 113 -5.16 14.61 2.13
CA VAL A 113 -4.65 14.81 3.47
C VAL A 113 -3.14 14.98 3.39
N ARG A 114 -2.62 16.07 3.94
CA ARG A 114 -1.18 16.33 4.01
C ARG A 114 -0.64 16.08 5.41
N LEU A 115 0.52 15.43 5.49
CA LEU A 115 1.34 15.39 6.69
C LEU A 115 2.28 16.59 6.65
N TYR A 116 2.14 17.52 7.58
CA TYR A 116 2.95 18.74 7.65
C TYR A 116 3.59 18.90 9.02
N LEU A 117 4.65 19.70 9.06
CA LEU A 117 5.23 20.18 10.31
C LEU A 117 4.38 21.37 10.81
N ASP A 118 3.77 21.24 11.98
CA ASP A 118 2.88 22.25 12.54
C ASP A 118 3.67 23.45 13.09
N PHE A 119 4.00 24.41 12.23
CA PHE A 119 4.64 25.67 12.64
C PHE A 119 3.75 26.57 13.48
N THR A 120 2.43 26.32 13.48
CA THR A 120 1.46 27.12 14.25
C THR A 120 1.26 26.62 15.66
N SER A 121 1.84 25.46 16.00
CA SER A 121 1.79 24.88 17.33
C SER A 121 2.45 25.79 18.35
N GLN A 122 1.75 26.06 19.47
CA GLN A 122 2.36 26.71 20.64
C GLN A 122 3.49 25.87 21.28
N TYR A 123 3.60 24.60 20.89
CA TYR A 123 4.65 23.68 21.33
C TYR A 123 5.80 23.57 20.32
N ALA A 124 5.75 24.31 19.21
CA ALA A 124 6.85 24.38 18.26
C ALA A 124 8.04 25.09 18.91
N ILE A 125 9.22 24.51 18.78
CA ILE A 125 10.49 25.05 19.30
C ILE A 125 11.26 25.62 18.12
N PHE A 126 11.50 26.94 18.15
CA PHE A 126 12.35 27.64 17.20
C PHE A 126 13.68 27.96 17.86
N SER A 127 14.76 27.40 17.34
CA SER A 127 16.10 27.56 17.89
C SER A 127 17.09 27.86 16.78
N VAL A 128 17.60 29.10 16.71
CA VAL A 128 18.67 29.41 15.77
C VAL A 128 20.02 29.13 16.44
N SER A 129 20.81 28.24 15.83
CA SER A 129 22.22 28.06 16.13
C SER A 129 23.01 29.14 15.39
N VAL A 130 23.30 30.23 16.10
CA VAL A 130 24.06 31.38 15.61
C VAL A 130 25.13 31.74 16.64
N ASN A 131 26.19 32.39 16.19
CA ASN A 131 27.21 32.97 17.05
C ASN A 131 27.06 34.51 17.27
N PRO A 132 25.97 35.00 17.91
CA PRO A 132 25.93 36.34 18.50
C PRO A 132 25.44 36.33 19.97
N PRO A 133 25.40 37.50 20.66
CA PRO A 133 24.95 37.56 22.05
C PRO A 133 23.53 37.01 22.22
N GLN A 134 23.29 36.22 23.29
CA GLN A 134 22.04 35.48 23.52
C GLN A 134 20.75 36.32 23.37
N GLY A 135 20.79 37.62 23.70
CA GLY A 135 19.66 38.52 23.54
C GLY A 135 19.19 38.70 22.09
N TRP A 136 20.13 38.71 21.12
CA TRP A 136 19.80 38.81 19.69
C TRP A 136 19.19 37.52 19.14
N VAL A 137 19.66 36.36 19.63
CA VAL A 137 19.13 35.05 19.24
C VAL A 137 17.66 34.91 19.64
N ALA A 138 17.29 35.34 20.85
CA ALA A 138 15.90 35.31 21.30
C ALA A 138 14.98 36.19 20.44
N VAL A 139 15.45 37.39 20.07
CA VAL A 139 14.70 38.30 19.19
C VAL A 139 14.57 37.73 17.78
N LEU A 140 15.65 37.15 17.23
CA LEU A 140 15.63 36.49 15.92
C LEU A 140 14.64 35.32 15.89
N ASN A 141 14.70 34.42 16.89
CA ASN A 141 13.79 33.29 16.99
C ASN A 141 12.33 33.75 16.99
N GLY A 142 11.98 34.77 17.79
CA GLY A 142 10.63 35.30 17.84
C GLY A 142 10.16 35.95 16.54
N MET A 143 11.05 36.65 15.81
CA MET A 143 10.72 37.22 14.50
C MET A 143 10.51 36.16 13.42
N VAL A 144 11.36 35.12 13.42
CA VAL A 144 11.25 33.98 12.51
C VAL A 144 9.98 33.18 12.80
N GLU A 145 9.72 32.87 14.06
CA GLU A 145 8.47 32.23 14.50
C GLU A 145 7.26 33.03 14.04
N TYR A 146 7.22 34.33 14.33
CA TYR A 146 6.14 35.21 13.90
C TYR A 146 5.93 35.18 12.39
N TYR A 147 7.00 35.31 11.61
CA TYR A 147 6.93 35.26 10.14
C TYR A 147 6.37 33.93 9.64
N LEU A 148 6.95 32.81 10.10
CA LEU A 148 6.53 31.48 9.66
C LEU A 148 5.09 31.19 10.06
N GLN A 149 4.65 31.57 11.26
CA GLN A 149 3.25 31.41 11.67
C GLN A 149 2.27 32.21 10.80
N GLN A 150 2.67 33.37 10.28
CA GLN A 150 1.84 34.13 9.33
C GLN A 150 1.82 33.49 7.94
N VAL A 151 2.98 33.10 7.42
CA VAL A 151 3.12 32.50 6.08
C VAL A 151 2.43 31.14 6.01
N TYR A 152 2.55 30.32 7.07
CA TYR A 152 2.07 28.94 7.12
C TYR A 152 0.71 28.77 7.76
N LYS A 153 -0.09 29.82 7.85
CA LYS A 153 -1.50 29.74 8.27
C LYS A 153 -2.32 28.95 7.23
N GLY A 154 -2.24 27.62 7.30
CA GLY A 154 -2.79 26.69 6.32
C GLY A 154 -1.88 25.51 5.91
N GLY A 155 -0.62 25.44 6.38
CA GLY A 155 0.21 24.22 6.30
C GLY A 155 0.87 23.90 4.95
N SER A 156 1.71 24.80 4.42
CA SER A 156 2.42 24.61 3.14
C SER A 156 3.63 23.66 3.17
N TYR A 157 4.31 23.46 4.31
CA TYR A 157 5.48 22.57 4.38
C TYR A 157 5.04 21.15 4.73
N TYR A 158 4.88 20.32 3.70
CA TYR A 158 4.42 18.94 3.85
C TYR A 158 5.55 17.95 3.62
N LEU A 159 5.50 16.82 4.33
CA LEU A 159 6.41 15.69 4.17
C LEU A 159 5.80 14.59 3.28
N GLY A 160 4.49 14.63 3.05
CA GLY A 160 3.81 13.76 2.10
C GLY A 160 2.30 14.01 2.07
N THR A 161 1.64 13.47 1.05
CA THR A 161 0.21 13.63 0.80
C THR A 161 -0.43 12.26 0.60
N VAL A 162 -1.64 12.10 1.12
CA VAL A 162 -2.54 10.97 0.85
C VAL A 162 -3.73 11.52 0.06
N ASN A 163 -3.92 11.07 -1.18
CA ASN A 163 -5.02 11.51 -2.02
C ASN A 163 -6.29 10.73 -1.66
N LEU A 164 -7.38 11.42 -1.32
CA LEU A 164 -8.66 10.80 -0.98
C LEU A 164 -9.54 10.61 -2.21
N GLU A 165 -9.30 11.40 -3.26
CA GLU A 165 -10.03 11.38 -4.53
C GLU A 165 -9.07 11.31 -5.72
N GLY A 166 -9.58 11.02 -6.91
CA GLY A 166 -8.75 10.85 -8.11
C GLY A 166 -7.95 9.53 -8.15
N VAL A 167 -8.22 8.63 -7.20
CA VAL A 167 -7.57 7.31 -7.04
C VAL A 167 -8.57 6.21 -7.40
N PRO A 168 -8.14 5.06 -7.99
CA PRO A 168 -9.07 3.96 -8.26
C PRO A 168 -9.76 3.46 -7.00
N ALA A 169 -11.07 3.18 -7.10
CA ALA A 169 -11.91 2.78 -5.96
C ALA A 169 -11.36 1.58 -5.16
N ALA A 170 -10.61 0.66 -5.80
CA ALA A 170 -10.02 -0.50 -5.14
C ALA A 170 -8.93 -0.13 -4.10
N VAL A 171 -8.27 1.02 -4.28
CA VAL A 171 -7.15 1.52 -3.46
C VAL A 171 -7.39 2.95 -2.97
N GLN A 172 -8.64 3.43 -3.07
CA GLN A 172 -9.01 4.76 -2.63
C GLN A 172 -9.00 4.82 -1.10
N PRO A 173 -8.18 5.70 -0.49
CA PRO A 173 -8.23 5.99 0.93
C PRO A 173 -9.55 6.65 1.31
N VAL A 174 -10.30 6.09 2.26
CA VAL A 174 -11.58 6.66 2.73
C VAL A 174 -11.76 6.60 4.25
N GLY A 175 -10.73 6.17 4.97
CA GLY A 175 -10.80 5.92 6.40
C GLY A 175 -9.68 6.60 7.18
N SER A 176 -9.17 5.87 8.18
CA SER A 176 -8.05 6.30 9.00
C SER A 176 -6.77 6.51 8.19
N ILE A 177 -6.11 7.65 8.43
CA ILE A 177 -4.78 7.98 7.90
C ILE A 177 -3.87 8.27 9.08
N TYR A 178 -2.72 7.62 9.10
CA TYR A 178 -1.73 7.75 10.17
C TYR A 178 -0.32 7.73 9.61
N PHE A 179 0.65 8.16 10.41
CA PHE A 179 2.07 8.01 10.08
C PHE A 179 2.78 7.28 11.19
N ALA A 180 3.97 6.80 10.87
CA ALA A 180 4.93 6.38 11.85
C ALA A 180 6.35 6.58 11.34
N ILE A 181 7.29 6.61 12.27
CA ILE A 181 8.71 6.77 11.99
C ILE A 181 9.43 5.53 12.50
N GLN A 182 10.26 4.93 11.64
CA GLN A 182 11.18 3.86 12.03
C GLN A 182 12.60 4.44 12.07
N ALA A 183 13.12 4.58 13.29
CA ALA A 183 14.47 5.08 13.50
C ALA A 183 15.52 4.03 13.08
N ASN A 184 16.58 4.48 12.41
CA ASN A 184 17.77 3.69 12.16
C ASN A 184 18.93 4.23 13.01
N THR A 185 19.25 3.51 14.08
CA THR A 185 20.28 3.93 15.04
C THR A 185 21.70 3.87 14.49
N SER A 186 21.92 3.18 13.37
CA SER A 186 23.24 3.07 12.72
C SER A 186 23.49 4.12 11.65
N ASN A 187 22.42 4.59 10.98
CA ASN A 187 22.48 5.66 9.99
C ASN A 187 21.20 6.51 10.05
N PRO A 188 21.23 7.71 10.66
CA PRO A 188 20.07 8.59 10.73
C PRO A 188 19.49 8.99 9.37
N ASP A 189 20.31 9.07 8.31
CA ASP A 189 19.82 9.38 6.96
C ASP A 189 18.94 8.26 6.39
N SER A 190 19.02 7.06 6.97
CA SER A 190 18.19 5.89 6.67
C SER A 190 17.00 5.75 7.62
N ASN A 191 16.67 6.77 8.43
CA ASN A 191 15.38 6.84 9.09
C ASN A 191 14.25 6.75 8.06
N ILE A 192 13.14 6.09 8.39
CA ILE A 192 12.02 5.89 7.47
C ILE A 192 10.78 6.62 8.00
N LEU A 193 10.13 7.39 7.13
CA LEU A 193 8.77 7.86 7.33
C LEU A 193 7.80 6.91 6.61
N ALA A 194 6.80 6.42 7.33
CA ALA A 194 5.70 5.64 6.78
C ALA A 194 4.41 6.45 6.86
N LEU A 195 3.73 6.62 5.73
CA LEU A 195 2.35 7.07 5.65
C LEU A 195 1.46 5.85 5.47
N VAL A 196 0.38 5.76 6.24
CA VAL A 196 -0.54 4.62 6.18
C VAL A 196 -1.97 5.09 5.99
N ALA A 197 -2.74 4.32 5.24
CA ALA A 197 -4.13 4.59 4.99
C ALA A 197 -4.95 3.31 4.88
N ASN A 198 -6.24 3.41 5.20
CA ASN A 198 -7.21 2.35 4.96
C ASN A 198 -8.17 2.69 3.83
N THR A 199 -8.52 1.65 3.08
CA THR A 199 -9.60 1.69 2.10
C THR A 199 -10.95 1.48 2.78
N SER A 200 -12.04 1.47 2.00
CA SER A 200 -13.42 1.35 2.50
C SER A 200 -13.69 0.06 3.26
N THR A 201 -12.88 -0.96 3.02
CA THR A 201 -13.04 -2.25 3.70
C THR A 201 -12.10 -2.35 4.91
N GLY A 202 -11.03 -1.57 4.97
CA GLY A 202 -10.00 -1.58 6.00
C GLY A 202 -10.45 -1.15 7.39
N SER A 203 -9.68 -1.53 8.40
CA SER A 203 -9.80 -1.05 9.79
C SER A 203 -8.41 -0.68 10.30
N ALA A 204 -8.29 0.34 11.15
CA ALA A 204 -6.99 0.81 11.64
C ALA A 204 -6.17 -0.34 12.26
N GLY A 205 -4.95 -0.54 11.74
CA GLY A 205 -3.98 -1.49 12.28
C GLY A 205 -3.23 -0.90 13.48
N SER A 206 -2.23 -1.63 13.98
CA SER A 206 -1.29 -1.10 14.97
C SER A 206 -0.10 -0.42 14.27
N LEU A 207 0.42 0.66 14.85
CA LEU A 207 1.63 1.33 14.37
C LEU A 207 2.81 0.96 15.27
N ASN A 208 3.40 -0.22 15.05
CA ASN A 208 4.62 -0.62 15.79
C ASN A 208 5.73 -1.02 14.82
N PHE A 209 6.33 -0.03 14.17
CA PHE A 209 7.47 -0.25 13.28
C PHE A 209 8.82 -0.27 14.01
N MET A 210 8.85 0.02 15.32
CA MET A 210 10.10 0.03 16.11
C MET A 210 10.64 -1.36 16.43
N GLY A 211 9.79 -2.40 16.43
CA GLY A 211 10.18 -3.80 16.71
C GLY A 211 9.98 -4.76 15.53
N GLY A 212 9.56 -4.26 14.37
CA GLY A 212 9.31 -5.06 13.17
C GLY A 212 10.55 -5.25 12.29
N PRO A 213 10.49 -6.12 11.27
CA PRO A 213 11.51 -6.15 10.22
C PRO A 213 11.62 -4.77 9.55
N ALA A 214 12.79 -4.47 8.99
CA ALA A 214 12.99 -3.22 8.24
C ALA A 214 11.96 -3.09 7.12
N LEU A 215 11.28 -1.94 7.04
CA LEU A 215 10.30 -1.64 6.01
C LEU A 215 10.92 -1.39 4.63
N LEU A 216 12.24 -1.33 4.52
CA LEU A 216 12.93 -1.20 3.25
C LEU A 216 14.21 -2.05 3.28
N PRO A 217 14.51 -2.79 2.18
CA PRO A 217 15.86 -3.26 1.92
C PRO A 217 16.85 -2.07 1.88
N SER A 218 18.11 -2.30 2.24
CA SER A 218 19.12 -1.22 2.37
C SER A 218 19.48 -0.50 1.06
N ASP A 219 19.15 -1.11 -0.08
CA ASP A 219 19.38 -0.57 -1.43
C ASP A 219 18.16 0.19 -1.99
N GLN A 220 17.08 0.32 -1.22
CA GLN A 220 15.83 0.96 -1.64
C GLN A 220 15.56 2.21 -0.81
N ASN A 221 15.18 3.31 -1.47
CA ASN A 221 14.85 4.58 -0.79
C ASN A 221 13.36 4.77 -0.53
N ALA A 222 12.50 4.07 -1.27
CA ALA A 222 11.06 4.14 -1.08
C ALA A 222 10.36 2.86 -1.54
N ALA A 223 9.18 2.60 -0.96
CA ALA A 223 8.32 1.49 -1.35
C ALA A 223 6.86 1.83 -1.05
N MET A 224 5.96 1.15 -1.75
CA MET A 224 4.54 1.10 -1.42
C MET A 224 4.13 -0.33 -1.13
N TYR A 225 3.45 -0.53 -0.01
CA TYR A 225 2.87 -1.80 0.39
C TYR A 225 1.36 -1.76 0.23
N ILE A 226 0.82 -2.82 -0.34
CA ILE A 226 -0.61 -3.07 -0.44
C ILE A 226 -0.89 -4.36 0.31
N SER A 227 -1.77 -4.30 1.30
CA SER A 227 -2.06 -5.44 2.15
C SER A 227 -2.64 -6.61 1.35
N ASN A 228 -2.35 -7.84 1.79
CA ASN A 228 -2.99 -9.02 1.22
C ASN A 228 -4.52 -8.94 1.24
N ARG A 229 -5.10 -8.30 2.26
CA ARG A 229 -6.53 -8.03 2.35
C ARG A 229 -6.99 -7.17 1.19
N CYS A 230 -6.35 -6.03 0.95
CA CYS A 230 -6.72 -5.09 -0.10
C CYS A 230 -6.61 -5.76 -1.47
N ILE A 231 -5.53 -6.52 -1.72
CA ILE A 231 -5.35 -7.27 -2.98
C ILE A 231 -6.45 -8.30 -3.17
N LEU A 232 -6.73 -9.13 -2.17
CA LEU A 232 -7.69 -10.22 -2.31
C LEU A 232 -9.13 -9.70 -2.33
N ASN A 233 -9.48 -8.75 -1.48
CA ASN A 233 -10.86 -8.28 -1.29
C ASN A 233 -11.26 -7.16 -2.25
N ASN A 234 -10.38 -6.17 -2.47
CA ASN A 234 -10.73 -5.00 -3.26
C ASN A 234 -10.32 -5.13 -4.73
N MET A 235 -9.31 -5.95 -5.04
CA MET A 235 -8.80 -6.08 -6.41
C MET A 235 -9.19 -7.41 -7.05
N LEU A 236 -8.92 -8.55 -6.40
CA LEU A 236 -9.15 -9.87 -6.97
C LEU A 236 -10.63 -10.28 -6.92
N LEU A 237 -11.28 -10.16 -5.75
CA LEU A 237 -12.66 -10.63 -5.55
C LEU A 237 -13.67 -9.99 -6.52
N PRO A 238 -13.67 -8.68 -6.81
CA PRO A 238 -14.60 -8.10 -7.77
C PRO A 238 -14.43 -8.68 -9.19
N VAL A 239 -13.19 -8.94 -9.59
CA VAL A 239 -12.86 -9.53 -10.89
C VAL A 239 -13.31 -11.00 -10.94
N LEU A 240 -13.04 -11.76 -9.88
CA LEU A 240 -13.50 -13.14 -9.74
C LEU A 240 -15.02 -13.24 -9.76
N ALA A 241 -15.71 -12.41 -8.98
CA ALA A 241 -17.18 -12.41 -8.90
C ALA A 241 -17.80 -12.15 -10.28
N THR A 242 -17.30 -11.14 -11.01
CA THR A 242 -17.75 -10.81 -12.36
C THR A 242 -17.56 -11.98 -13.33
N GLN A 243 -16.38 -12.62 -13.31
CA GLN A 243 -16.06 -13.70 -14.24
C GLN A 243 -16.76 -15.01 -13.93
N LEU A 244 -17.05 -15.25 -12.65
CA LEU A 244 -17.83 -16.39 -12.21
C LEU A 244 -19.34 -16.14 -12.29
N ASN A 245 -19.74 -15.00 -12.87
CA ASN A 245 -21.14 -14.58 -13.00
C ASN A 245 -21.90 -14.71 -11.66
N THR A 246 -21.26 -14.22 -10.59
CA THR A 246 -21.75 -14.30 -9.21
C THR A 246 -21.55 -12.96 -8.51
N THR A 247 -21.97 -12.88 -7.25
CA THR A 247 -21.79 -11.69 -6.43
C THR A 247 -20.63 -11.87 -5.45
N ALA A 248 -20.02 -10.75 -5.01
CA ALA A 248 -18.98 -10.79 -3.98
C ALA A 248 -19.46 -11.44 -2.67
N SER A 249 -20.77 -11.38 -2.37
CA SER A 249 -21.38 -12.03 -1.19
C SER A 249 -21.36 -13.57 -1.24
N SER A 250 -21.07 -14.16 -2.39
CA SER A 250 -20.82 -15.60 -2.56
C SER A 250 -19.47 -16.03 -1.98
N PHE A 251 -18.66 -15.07 -1.52
CA PHE A 251 -17.38 -15.28 -0.89
C PHE A 251 -17.38 -14.76 0.54
N THR A 252 -16.61 -15.42 1.39
CA THR A 252 -16.27 -14.98 2.74
C THR A 252 -14.82 -14.56 2.78
N VAL A 253 -14.56 -13.43 3.43
CA VAL A 253 -13.21 -12.97 3.72
C VAL A 253 -12.90 -13.28 5.17
N THR A 254 -11.84 -14.03 5.42
CA THR A 254 -11.39 -14.42 6.76
C THR A 254 -9.93 -14.03 6.93
N GLY A 255 -9.52 -13.66 8.15
CA GLY A 255 -8.18 -13.16 8.44
C GLY A 255 -8.21 -11.97 9.40
N ASN A 256 -7.04 -11.49 9.79
CA ASN A 256 -6.88 -10.29 10.63
C ASN A 256 -5.45 -9.74 10.47
N SER A 257 -5.08 -8.71 11.24
CA SER A 257 -3.74 -8.10 11.19
C SER A 257 -2.59 -9.05 11.54
N SER A 258 -2.85 -10.16 12.23
CA SER A 258 -1.85 -11.14 12.67
C SER A 258 -1.87 -12.45 11.87
N THR A 259 -2.94 -12.72 11.12
CA THR A 259 -3.09 -13.94 10.30
C THR A 259 -3.45 -13.56 8.86
N PRO A 260 -2.76 -14.08 7.84
CA PRO A 260 -3.02 -13.76 6.45
C PRO A 260 -4.49 -13.92 6.05
N TYR A 261 -4.97 -13.01 5.18
CA TYR A 261 -6.33 -13.06 4.70
C TYR A 261 -6.53 -14.14 3.65
N ASN A 262 -7.72 -14.72 3.64
CA ASN A 262 -8.19 -15.73 2.70
C ASN A 262 -9.61 -15.39 2.24
N VAL A 263 -9.85 -15.49 0.94
CA VAL A 263 -11.16 -15.30 0.30
C VAL A 263 -11.69 -16.65 -0.15
N SER A 264 -12.72 -17.15 0.54
CA SER A 264 -13.27 -18.49 0.35
C SER A 264 -14.68 -18.44 -0.22
N LEU A 265 -14.98 -19.29 -1.18
CA LEU A 265 -16.31 -19.48 -1.72
C LEU A 265 -17.20 -20.16 -0.66
N ASN A 266 -18.32 -19.54 -0.30
CA ASN A 266 -19.25 -20.07 0.70
C ASN A 266 -20.50 -20.73 0.09
N THR A 267 -20.68 -20.58 -1.23
CA THR A 267 -21.81 -21.10 -1.98
C THR A 267 -21.35 -21.65 -3.32
N SER A 268 -21.98 -22.71 -3.80
CA SER A 268 -21.61 -23.29 -5.08
C SER A 268 -22.03 -22.38 -6.25
N VAL A 269 -21.17 -22.24 -7.26
CA VAL A 269 -21.42 -21.41 -8.45
C VAL A 269 -21.49 -22.30 -9.68
N ASN A 270 -22.55 -22.13 -10.48
CA ASN A 270 -22.66 -22.83 -11.77
C ASN A 270 -21.76 -22.13 -12.79
N LEU A 271 -21.06 -22.91 -13.58
CA LEU A 271 -20.19 -22.41 -14.64
C LEU A 271 -20.78 -22.81 -15.99
N ASP A 272 -20.59 -21.94 -16.97
CA ASP A 272 -21.01 -22.22 -18.33
C ASP A 272 -20.02 -23.23 -18.97
N GLY A 273 -20.53 -24.30 -19.56
CA GLY A 273 -19.69 -25.31 -20.21
C GLY A 273 -20.37 -26.65 -20.47
N GLU A 274 -19.71 -27.48 -21.27
CA GLU A 274 -20.11 -28.89 -21.43
C GLU A 274 -20.00 -29.61 -20.08
N TYR A 275 -20.92 -30.55 -19.82
CA TYR A 275 -20.97 -31.30 -18.56
C TYR A 275 -21.40 -30.49 -17.33
N ASN A 276 -22.02 -29.32 -17.51
CA ASN A 276 -22.60 -28.49 -16.44
C ASN A 276 -21.66 -28.33 -15.23
N PRO A 277 -20.43 -27.83 -15.42
CA PRO A 277 -19.47 -27.67 -14.35
C PRO A 277 -20.03 -26.77 -13.25
N LYS A 278 -19.77 -27.14 -12.00
CA LYS A 278 -20.17 -26.37 -10.83
C LYS A 278 -18.99 -26.25 -9.88
N LEU A 279 -18.58 -25.01 -9.61
CA LEU A 279 -17.58 -24.72 -8.59
C LEU A 279 -18.20 -24.94 -7.21
N THR A 280 -17.64 -25.85 -6.43
CA THR A 280 -18.13 -26.23 -5.10
C THR A 280 -17.29 -25.62 -3.98
N SER A 281 -16.03 -25.32 -4.25
CA SER A 281 -15.16 -24.59 -3.35
C SER A 281 -14.11 -23.79 -4.13
N MET A 282 -13.67 -22.69 -3.54
CA MET A 282 -12.52 -21.94 -3.99
C MET A 282 -11.94 -21.17 -2.81
N ASN A 283 -10.64 -21.27 -2.56
CA ASN A 283 -9.93 -20.55 -1.51
C ASN A 283 -8.77 -19.77 -2.15
N ASN A 284 -8.77 -18.45 -2.00
CA ASN A 284 -7.76 -17.56 -2.55
C ASN A 284 -6.93 -16.96 -1.43
N TYR A 285 -5.62 -17.18 -1.45
CA TYR A 285 -4.69 -16.69 -0.43
C TYR A 285 -3.30 -16.43 -1.02
N VAL A 286 -2.47 -15.65 -0.31
CA VAL A 286 -1.06 -15.49 -0.66
C VAL A 286 -0.25 -16.64 -0.05
N ASN A 287 0.44 -17.40 -0.90
CA ASN A 287 1.23 -18.55 -0.47
C ASN A 287 2.67 -18.14 -0.08
N ASN A 288 3.42 -19.08 0.53
CA ASN A 288 4.79 -18.82 0.97
C ASN A 288 5.82 -18.68 -0.18
N LYS A 289 5.42 -18.92 -1.43
CA LYS A 289 6.27 -18.74 -2.62
C LYS A 289 6.08 -17.36 -3.26
N GLY A 290 5.27 -16.51 -2.64
CA GLY A 290 4.98 -15.16 -3.10
C GLY A 290 4.06 -15.10 -4.31
N GLN A 291 3.06 -15.97 -4.33
CA GLN A 291 2.04 -16.06 -5.37
C GLN A 291 0.66 -16.01 -4.72
N ILE A 292 -0.33 -15.48 -5.42
CA ILE A 292 -1.73 -15.72 -5.05
C ILE A 292 -2.08 -17.12 -5.54
N GLN A 293 -2.47 -17.98 -4.62
CA GLN A 293 -2.92 -19.34 -4.91
C GLN A 293 -4.43 -19.41 -4.76
N SER A 294 -5.10 -19.90 -5.79
CA SER A 294 -6.53 -20.19 -5.81
C SER A 294 -6.73 -21.70 -5.85
N ASP A 295 -6.96 -22.31 -4.69
CA ASP A 295 -7.29 -23.72 -4.58
C ASP A 295 -8.78 -23.91 -4.85
N TYR A 296 -9.14 -24.77 -5.80
CA TYR A 296 -10.53 -24.95 -6.21
C TYR A 296 -11.00 -26.40 -6.12
N GLY A 297 -12.29 -26.55 -5.89
CA GLY A 297 -13.05 -27.78 -6.01
C GLY A 297 -14.24 -27.55 -6.93
N ALA A 298 -14.46 -28.48 -7.85
CA ALA A 298 -15.57 -28.43 -8.79
C ALA A 298 -16.17 -29.81 -9.00
N VAL A 299 -17.38 -29.83 -9.53
CA VAL A 299 -18.04 -31.05 -10.01
C VAL A 299 -18.47 -30.88 -11.46
N GLY A 300 -18.39 -31.95 -12.23
CA GLY A 300 -18.92 -32.04 -13.59
C GLY A 300 -19.80 -33.27 -13.76
N TYR A 301 -20.74 -33.19 -14.69
CA TYR A 301 -21.77 -34.20 -14.95
C TYR A 301 -21.65 -34.71 -16.40
N PRO A 302 -20.95 -35.85 -16.61
CA PRO A 302 -20.71 -36.41 -17.94
C PRO A 302 -21.97 -36.62 -18.77
N VAL A 303 -23.08 -36.95 -18.10
CA VAL A 303 -24.40 -37.10 -18.70
C VAL A 303 -25.42 -36.41 -17.79
N SER A 304 -26.01 -35.32 -18.25
CA SER A 304 -26.96 -34.52 -17.46
C SER A 304 -28.14 -35.33 -16.91
N ALA A 305 -28.67 -36.26 -17.72
CA ALA A 305 -29.76 -37.17 -17.34
C ALA A 305 -29.40 -38.14 -16.19
N PHE A 306 -28.11 -38.36 -15.93
CA PHE A 306 -27.61 -39.24 -14.87
C PHE A 306 -26.80 -38.48 -13.81
N SER A 307 -26.98 -37.16 -13.71
CA SER A 307 -26.26 -36.31 -12.76
C SER A 307 -26.43 -36.72 -11.28
N SER A 308 -27.53 -37.39 -10.93
CA SER A 308 -27.79 -37.97 -9.60
C SER A 308 -27.12 -39.35 -9.37
N LEU A 309 -26.57 -39.95 -10.42
CA LEU A 309 -25.99 -41.29 -10.41
C LEU A 309 -24.48 -41.27 -10.59
N ILE A 310 -23.97 -40.39 -11.46
CA ILE A 310 -22.55 -40.24 -11.73
C ILE A 310 -22.17 -38.76 -11.85
N TRP A 311 -21.09 -38.38 -11.19
CA TRP A 311 -20.46 -37.07 -11.33
C TRP A 311 -18.95 -37.22 -11.16
N ILE A 312 -18.21 -36.22 -11.63
CA ILE A 312 -16.76 -36.16 -11.51
C ILE A 312 -16.43 -35.04 -10.55
N ASN A 313 -15.71 -35.37 -9.48
CA ASN A 313 -15.12 -34.37 -8.61
C ASN A 313 -13.77 -33.98 -9.18
N VAL A 314 -13.52 -32.68 -9.27
CA VAL A 314 -12.25 -32.11 -9.71
C VAL A 314 -11.73 -31.25 -8.57
N SER A 315 -10.44 -31.37 -8.28
CA SER A 315 -9.74 -30.45 -7.39
C SER A 315 -8.43 -30.02 -8.03
N GLY A 316 -8.02 -28.79 -7.75
CA GLY A 316 -6.90 -28.18 -8.42
C GLY A 316 -6.48 -26.87 -7.80
N HIS A 317 -5.53 -26.21 -8.46
CA HIS A 317 -5.07 -24.89 -8.05
C HIS A 317 -4.64 -24.05 -9.25
N ILE A 318 -4.67 -22.74 -9.06
CA ILE A 318 -4.15 -21.73 -9.98
C ILE A 318 -3.20 -20.82 -9.20
N TYR A 319 -2.09 -20.45 -9.84
CA TYR A 319 -1.15 -19.49 -9.30
C TYR A 319 -1.17 -18.20 -10.10
N LEU A 320 -1.22 -17.08 -9.40
CA LEU A 320 -1.05 -15.74 -9.94
C LEU A 320 0.26 -15.19 -9.40
N THR A 321 1.21 -14.96 -10.29
CA THR A 321 2.52 -14.40 -9.94
C THR A 321 2.60 -12.96 -10.42
N PRO A 322 2.83 -11.97 -9.53
CA PRO A 322 3.01 -10.60 -9.98
C PRO A 322 4.32 -10.47 -10.78
N GLY A 323 4.29 -9.64 -11.81
CA GLY A 323 5.44 -9.29 -12.62
C GLY A 323 5.36 -7.83 -13.04
N LEU A 324 6.54 -7.25 -13.27
CA LEU A 324 6.68 -5.88 -13.79
C LEU A 324 7.18 -5.96 -15.23
N SER A 325 6.43 -5.36 -16.15
CA SER A 325 6.84 -5.19 -17.54
C SER A 325 6.80 -3.70 -17.88
N GLY A 326 7.98 -3.06 -17.94
CA GLY A 326 8.08 -1.61 -18.03
C GLY A 326 7.53 -0.96 -16.76
N GLN A 327 6.45 -0.18 -16.89
CA GLN A 327 5.74 0.46 -15.76
C GLN A 327 4.39 -0.18 -15.48
N THR A 328 4.08 -1.31 -16.13
CA THR A 328 2.82 -2.02 -15.96
C THR A 328 3.03 -3.24 -15.08
N ILE A 329 2.26 -3.30 -14.01
CA ILE A 329 2.16 -4.49 -13.18
C ILE A 329 1.17 -5.44 -13.84
N SER A 330 1.58 -6.69 -14.01
CA SER A 330 0.75 -7.75 -14.57
C SER A 330 0.80 -8.98 -13.67
N PHE A 331 -0.24 -9.79 -13.67
CA PHE A 331 -0.19 -11.11 -13.08
C PHE A 331 -0.11 -12.16 -14.16
N ASN A 332 0.93 -12.98 -14.09
CA ASN A 332 1.03 -14.19 -14.89
C ASN A 332 0.15 -15.25 -14.24
N VAL A 333 -0.74 -15.83 -15.05
CA VAL A 333 -1.64 -16.91 -14.64
C VAL A 333 -1.03 -18.22 -15.12
N ASP A 334 -0.71 -19.11 -14.19
CA ASP A 334 -0.30 -20.46 -14.55
C ASP A 334 -1.50 -21.25 -15.08
N ALA A 335 -1.24 -22.20 -15.99
CA ALA A 335 -2.29 -23.09 -16.47
C ALA A 335 -2.93 -23.82 -15.26
N PRO A 336 -4.27 -23.86 -15.15
CA PRO A 336 -4.93 -24.52 -14.04
C PRO A 336 -4.48 -25.97 -13.97
N SER A 337 -3.99 -26.39 -12.80
CA SER A 337 -3.67 -27.79 -12.55
C SER A 337 -4.89 -28.45 -11.92
N GLY A 338 -5.16 -29.71 -12.28
CA GLY A 338 -6.32 -30.40 -11.73
C GLY A 338 -6.18 -31.91 -11.80
N SER A 339 -6.74 -32.57 -10.79
CA SER A 339 -6.97 -34.00 -10.76
C SER A 339 -8.45 -34.24 -10.49
N GLY A 340 -8.94 -35.43 -10.83
CA GLY A 340 -10.33 -35.75 -10.56
C GLY A 340 -10.60 -37.23 -10.41
N SER A 341 -11.77 -37.51 -9.86
CA SER A 341 -12.26 -38.86 -9.65
C SER A 341 -13.75 -38.92 -9.96
N ALA A 342 -14.18 -40.06 -10.49
CA ALA A 342 -15.60 -40.34 -10.65
C ALA A 342 -16.19 -40.71 -9.28
N ALA A 343 -17.36 -40.16 -8.98
CA ALA A 343 -18.19 -40.54 -7.86
C ALA A 343 -19.51 -41.12 -8.38
N LEU A 344 -19.99 -42.14 -7.68
CA LEU A 344 -21.23 -42.84 -7.96
C LEU A 344 -22.12 -42.78 -6.72
N SER A 345 -23.40 -42.48 -6.91
CA SER A 345 -24.37 -42.63 -5.82
C SER A 345 -24.61 -44.10 -5.49
N PRO A 346 -25.21 -44.43 -4.33
CA PRO A 346 -25.60 -45.81 -4.03
C PRO A 346 -26.47 -46.46 -5.13
N GLY A 347 -27.35 -45.68 -5.77
CA GLY A 347 -28.13 -46.13 -6.94
C GLY A 347 -27.27 -46.30 -8.20
N GLY A 348 -26.25 -45.45 -8.39
CA GLY A 348 -25.25 -45.60 -9.45
C GLY A 348 -24.46 -46.91 -9.29
N TRP A 349 -24.05 -47.24 -8.06
CA TRP A 349 -23.41 -48.52 -7.75
C TRP A 349 -24.29 -49.74 -8.00
N ALA A 350 -25.61 -49.64 -7.81
CA ALA A 350 -26.53 -50.74 -8.12
C ALA A 350 -26.62 -51.00 -9.63
N ILE A 351 -26.66 -49.94 -10.45
CA ILE A 351 -26.65 -50.04 -11.91
C ILE A 351 -25.30 -50.57 -12.40
N VAL A 352 -24.20 -50.05 -11.85
CA VAL A 352 -22.84 -50.50 -12.12
C VAL A 352 -22.64 -51.97 -11.71
N GLY A 353 -23.15 -52.38 -10.55
CA GLY A 353 -23.10 -53.77 -10.10
C GLY A 353 -23.86 -54.73 -11.02
N ALA A 354 -25.03 -54.31 -11.52
CA ALA A 354 -25.77 -55.07 -12.52
C ALA A 354 -25.00 -55.22 -13.86
N LEU A 355 -24.23 -54.20 -14.27
CA LEU A 355 -23.43 -54.20 -15.49
C LEU A 355 -22.09 -54.95 -15.35
N ILE A 356 -21.45 -54.92 -14.17
CA ILE A 356 -20.22 -55.66 -13.88
C ILE A 356 -20.46 -57.17 -13.93
N ILE A 357 -21.62 -57.63 -13.45
CA ILE A 357 -22.03 -59.04 -13.55
C ILE A 357 -22.16 -59.46 -15.04
N ALA A 358 -22.49 -58.53 -15.93
CA ALA A 358 -22.65 -58.81 -17.36
C ALA A 358 -21.35 -58.72 -18.18
N THR A 359 -20.33 -57.97 -17.75
CA THR A 359 -19.09 -57.74 -18.52
C THR A 359 -17.89 -57.46 -17.60
N PHE A 360 -17.06 -58.47 -17.35
CA PHE A 360 -15.85 -58.33 -16.52
C PHE A 360 -14.77 -57.50 -17.23
N GLY A 361 -14.25 -56.46 -16.58
CA GLY A 361 -13.00 -55.76 -16.91
C GLY A 361 -13.11 -54.46 -17.71
N THR A 362 -14.15 -54.27 -18.53
CA THR A 362 -14.27 -53.08 -19.40
C THR A 362 -14.71 -51.82 -18.65
N LEU A 363 -15.51 -51.94 -17.58
CA LEU A 363 -16.10 -50.79 -16.92
C LEU A 363 -15.09 -49.91 -16.17
N GLY A 364 -14.11 -50.51 -15.49
CA GLY A 364 -13.04 -49.75 -14.82
C GLY A 364 -12.20 -48.95 -15.82
N ALA A 365 -11.91 -49.55 -16.99
CA ALA A 365 -11.24 -48.87 -18.10
C ALA A 365 -12.11 -47.76 -18.70
N CYS A 366 -13.42 -47.98 -18.84
CA CYS A 366 -14.36 -46.94 -19.32
C CYS A 366 -14.47 -45.77 -18.34
N VAL A 367 -14.59 -46.00 -17.03
CA VAL A 367 -14.62 -44.94 -16.02
C VAL A 367 -13.28 -44.19 -15.98
N ALA A 368 -12.15 -44.90 -16.04
CA ALA A 368 -10.84 -44.28 -16.13
C ALA A 368 -10.68 -43.44 -17.41
N ALA A 369 -11.17 -43.92 -18.56
CA ALA A 369 -11.17 -43.17 -19.81
C ALA A 369 -12.07 -41.94 -19.75
N VAL A 370 -13.26 -42.05 -19.15
CA VAL A 370 -14.18 -40.92 -18.93
C VAL A 370 -13.54 -39.88 -18.02
N VAL A 371 -12.87 -40.28 -16.93
CA VAL A 371 -12.13 -39.36 -16.06
C VAL A 371 -10.98 -38.70 -16.84
N ALA A 372 -10.21 -39.46 -17.61
CA ALA A 372 -9.09 -38.95 -18.40
C ALA A 372 -9.52 -37.96 -19.51
N ILE A 373 -10.75 -38.06 -20.02
CA ILE A 373 -11.29 -37.14 -21.02
C ILE A 373 -11.99 -35.94 -20.36
N VAL A 374 -12.86 -36.19 -19.39
CA VAL A 374 -13.73 -35.15 -18.83
C VAL A 374 -12.99 -34.26 -17.83
N VAL A 375 -12.03 -34.77 -17.05
CA VAL A 375 -11.26 -33.94 -16.11
C VAL A 375 -10.51 -32.81 -16.84
N PRO A 376 -9.71 -33.07 -17.91
CA PRO A 376 -9.10 -31.99 -18.66
C PRO A 376 -10.11 -30.99 -19.25
N ILE A 377 -11.28 -31.45 -19.71
CA ILE A 377 -12.33 -30.56 -20.26
C ILE A 377 -12.89 -29.65 -19.16
N VAL A 378 -13.29 -30.22 -18.01
CA VAL A 378 -13.80 -29.45 -16.88
C VAL A 378 -12.72 -28.48 -16.35
N VAL A 379 -11.46 -28.91 -16.24
CA VAL A 379 -10.33 -28.03 -15.87
C VAL A 379 -10.10 -26.93 -16.90
N THR A 380 -10.28 -27.21 -18.19
CA THR A 380 -10.16 -26.22 -19.27
C THR A 380 -11.32 -25.23 -19.26
N GLN A 381 -12.53 -25.64 -18.87
CA GLN A 381 -13.68 -24.76 -18.71
C GLN A 381 -13.59 -23.95 -17.40
N LEU A 382 -12.93 -24.50 -16.39
CA LEU A 382 -12.48 -23.77 -15.20
C LEU A 382 -11.33 -22.81 -15.50
N LYS A 383 -10.93 -22.59 -16.76
CA LYS A 383 -10.04 -21.47 -17.11
C LYS A 383 -10.78 -20.19 -16.75
N PHE A 384 -10.55 -19.73 -15.52
CA PHE A 384 -10.83 -18.37 -15.12
C PHE A 384 -10.04 -17.52 -16.11
N ASN A 385 -10.74 -16.95 -17.10
CA ASN A 385 -10.14 -16.05 -18.06
C ASN A 385 -9.94 -14.71 -17.34
N ILE A 386 -9.13 -14.76 -16.27
CA ILE A 386 -8.94 -13.63 -15.39
C ILE A 386 -8.14 -12.61 -16.17
N SER A 387 -8.85 -11.65 -16.75
CA SER A 387 -8.26 -10.43 -17.27
C SER A 387 -7.71 -9.62 -16.08
N LEU A 388 -6.57 -10.06 -15.56
CA LEU A 388 -5.84 -9.44 -14.46
C LEU A 388 -5.16 -8.14 -14.88
N SER A 389 -5.35 -7.71 -16.13
CA SER A 389 -5.00 -6.36 -16.57
C SER A 389 -5.71 -5.30 -15.71
N GLN A 390 -6.94 -5.55 -15.25
CA GLN A 390 -7.65 -4.64 -14.34
C GLN A 390 -7.04 -4.63 -12.93
N VAL A 391 -6.64 -5.79 -12.41
CA VAL A 391 -5.93 -5.89 -11.12
C VAL A 391 -4.57 -5.19 -11.20
N GLY A 392 -3.82 -5.46 -12.26
CA GLY A 392 -2.53 -4.84 -12.56
C GLY A 392 -2.62 -3.32 -12.73
N ALA A 393 -3.64 -2.83 -13.44
CA ALA A 393 -3.90 -1.39 -13.59
C ALA A 393 -4.25 -0.73 -12.25
N ASN A 394 -5.12 -1.34 -11.44
CA ASN A 394 -5.49 -0.83 -10.12
C ASN A 394 -4.27 -0.73 -9.19
N ILE A 395 -3.35 -1.70 -9.26
CA ILE A 395 -2.11 -1.66 -8.49
C ILE A 395 -1.13 -0.61 -9.04
N GLY A 396 -0.96 -0.54 -10.37
CA GLY A 396 -0.11 0.47 -10.99
C GLY A 396 -0.54 1.89 -10.61
N SER A 397 -1.85 2.13 -10.59
CA SER A 397 -2.46 3.37 -10.13
C SER A 397 -2.52 3.52 -8.60
N ALA A 398 -2.22 2.49 -7.79
CA ALA A 398 -2.15 2.64 -6.34
C ALA A 398 -1.02 3.58 -5.93
N SER A 399 0.03 3.69 -6.75
CA SER A 399 1.07 4.72 -6.62
C SER A 399 0.50 6.14 -6.54
N THR A 400 -0.69 6.41 -7.09
CA THR A 400 -1.32 7.74 -7.02
C THR A 400 -2.07 7.98 -5.72
N SER A 401 -2.17 6.99 -4.82
CA SER A 401 -2.79 7.18 -3.50
C SER A 401 -1.91 8.02 -2.57
N PHE A 402 -0.60 8.10 -2.82
CA PHE A 402 0.35 8.85 -2.02
C PHE A 402 1.29 9.66 -2.91
N ASN A 403 1.69 10.84 -2.45
CA ASN A 403 2.70 11.66 -3.10
C ASN A 403 3.74 12.13 -2.07
N TRP A 404 4.99 12.21 -2.49
CA TRP A 404 6.05 12.86 -1.73
C TRP A 404 6.21 14.31 -2.21
N PRO A 405 6.95 15.19 -1.50
CA PRO A 405 7.20 16.56 -1.97
C PRO A 405 7.81 16.56 -3.37
N ALA A 406 7.31 17.41 -4.27
CA ALA A 406 7.74 17.51 -5.68
C ALA A 406 7.77 16.22 -6.52
N ALA A 407 7.32 15.07 -6.00
CA ALA A 407 7.41 13.79 -6.70
C ALA A 407 6.15 12.95 -6.56
N SER A 408 5.73 12.38 -7.70
CA SER A 408 4.85 11.22 -7.69
C SER A 408 5.63 9.96 -7.29
N ILE A 409 4.95 8.96 -6.76
CA ILE A 409 5.54 7.66 -6.43
C ILE A 409 5.74 6.82 -7.71
N ALA A 410 6.68 7.25 -8.56
CA ALA A 410 7.03 6.58 -9.81
C ALA A 410 8.43 7.02 -10.29
N PRO A 411 9.11 6.25 -11.15
CA PRO A 411 8.72 4.94 -11.70
C PRO A 411 8.82 3.78 -10.72
N LEU A 412 8.14 2.68 -11.06
CA LEU A 412 8.30 1.37 -10.43
C LEU A 412 9.63 0.74 -10.86
N THR A 413 10.39 0.24 -9.88
CA THR A 413 11.66 -0.48 -10.09
C THR A 413 11.54 -1.99 -9.85
N GLY A 414 10.53 -2.42 -9.09
CA GLY A 414 10.31 -3.84 -8.81
C GLY A 414 8.98 -4.13 -8.13
N VAL A 415 8.60 -5.40 -8.13
CA VAL A 415 7.39 -5.90 -7.48
C VAL A 415 7.64 -7.25 -6.82
N THR A 416 7.19 -7.43 -5.58
CA THR A 416 7.25 -8.72 -4.86
C THR A 416 6.01 -8.94 -4.01
N LEU A 417 5.72 -10.19 -3.62
CA LEU A 417 4.54 -10.56 -2.82
C LEU A 417 4.91 -11.53 -1.68
N PRO A 418 5.82 -11.22 -0.74
CA PRO A 418 6.18 -12.13 0.36
C PRO A 418 5.02 -12.39 1.34
N GLY A 419 3.99 -11.55 1.31
CA GLY A 419 2.72 -11.70 2.02
C GLY A 419 1.80 -10.55 1.66
N ASP A 420 2.30 -9.33 1.84
CA ASP A 420 1.75 -8.12 1.21
C ASP A 420 2.44 -7.87 -0.13
N LEU A 421 1.78 -7.14 -1.04
CA LEU A 421 2.40 -6.74 -2.29
C LEU A 421 3.28 -5.52 -2.01
N ILE A 422 4.54 -5.61 -2.39
CA ILE A 422 5.53 -4.56 -2.25
C ILE A 422 5.86 -4.06 -3.65
N LEU A 423 5.65 -2.76 -3.85
CA LEU A 423 6.05 -2.02 -5.03
C LEU A 423 7.31 -1.22 -4.66
N TYR A 424 8.45 -1.59 -5.24
CA TYR A 424 9.66 -0.79 -5.14
C TYR A 424 9.58 0.34 -6.17
N ILE A 425 9.92 1.54 -5.72
CA ILE A 425 9.69 2.79 -6.42
C ILE A 425 10.96 3.63 -6.33
N ASP A 426 11.18 4.44 -7.36
CA ASP A 426 12.28 5.39 -7.43
C ASP A 426 11.70 6.77 -7.70
N PRO A 427 11.21 7.50 -6.66
CA PRO A 427 10.58 8.79 -6.86
C PRO A 427 11.54 9.77 -7.55
N GLN A 428 11.17 10.24 -8.74
CA GLN A 428 11.95 11.23 -9.49
C GLN A 428 11.37 12.63 -9.28
N VAL A 429 12.26 13.62 -9.31
CA VAL A 429 11.97 15.06 -9.31
C VAL A 429 11.56 15.54 -10.70
#